data_AF-A0A0F9JBS8-F1
#
_entry.id   AF-A0A0F9JBS8-F1
#
_cell.length_a   1.000
_cell.length_b   1.000
_cell.length_c   1.000
_cell.angle_alpha   90.00
_cell.angle_beta   90.00
_cell.angle_gamma   90.00
#
_symmetry.space_group_name_H-M   'P 1'
#
loop_
_entity.id
_entity.type
_entity.pdbx_description
1 polymer ?
#
loop_
_entity_poly.entity_id
_entity_poly.type
_entity_poly.pdbx_seq_one_letter_code
_entity_poly.pdbx_strand_id
1 'polypeptide(L)' 'MELTTEHYWDCKCEHNYIHYKATHPHCRKCGTLHEDQPNSRLSEVLTVLKKPFVET' A
#
# COMPACT_ATOMS: atom_id res chain seq x y z
N MET A 1 -19.78 -4.30 -0.65
CA MET A 1 -18.95 -3.54 0.31
C MET A 1 -17.53 -4.06 0.16
N GLU A 2 -16.59 -3.20 -0.18
CA GLU A 2 -15.17 -3.57 -0.24
C GLU A 2 -14.56 -3.42 1.15
N LEU A 3 -13.82 -4.43 1.61
CA LEU A 3 -13.15 -4.41 2.92
C LEU A 3 -11.77 -3.77 2.78
N THR A 4 -11.53 -2.68 3.48
CA THR A 4 -10.22 -2.02 3.57
C THR A 4 -9.55 -2.29 4.92
N THR A 5 -8.23 -2.14 5.00
CA THR A 5 -7.48 -2.26 6.26
C THR A 5 -6.80 -0.96 6.62
N GLU A 6 -6.83 -0.58 7.89
CA GLU A 6 -6.13 0.62 8.37
C GLU A 6 -4.61 0.50 8.37
N HIS A 7 -4.07 -0.72 8.23
CA HIS A 7 -2.64 -0.99 8.28
C HIS A 7 -1.90 -0.62 7.00
N TYR A 8 -2.61 -0.62 5.86
CA TYR A 8 -2.03 -0.37 4.54
C TYR A 8 -2.76 0.78 3.86
N TRP A 9 -2.05 1.49 3.01
CA TRP A 9 -2.59 2.61 2.24
C TRP A 9 -2.23 2.47 0.76
N ASP A 10 -3.14 2.96 -0.07
CA ASP A 10 -3.04 2.89 -1.52
C ASP A 10 -2.42 4.16 -2.08
N CYS A 11 -1.27 4.03 -2.72
CA CYS A 11 -0.54 5.13 -3.32
C CYS A 11 -0.94 5.30 -4.77
N LYS A 12 -0.94 6.54 -5.26
CA LYS A 12 -1.18 6.86 -6.69
C LYS A 12 -0.12 6.34 -7.69
N CYS A 13 0.87 5.56 -7.26
CA CYS A 13 1.87 5.01 -8.16
C CYS A 13 1.27 3.90 -9.03
N GLU A 14 1.77 3.73 -10.26
CA GLU A 14 1.33 2.61 -11.11
C GLU A 14 1.84 1.25 -10.60
N HIS A 15 2.96 1.25 -9.87
CA HIS A 15 3.65 0.05 -9.40
C HIS A 15 4.10 0.19 -7.95
N ASN A 16 4.01 -0.91 -7.19
CA ASN A 16 4.30 -0.96 -5.74
C ASN A 16 3.51 0.09 -4.97
N TYR A 17 2.20 0.19 -5.26
CA TYR A 17 1.32 1.22 -4.70
C TYR A 17 0.79 0.89 -3.29
N ILE A 18 0.87 -0.36 -2.84
CA ILE A 18 0.44 -0.74 -1.50
C ILE A 18 1.60 -0.55 -0.52
N HIS A 19 1.37 0.26 0.51
CA HIS A 19 2.38 0.60 1.50
C HIS A 19 1.89 0.32 2.91
N TYR A 20 2.78 -0.17 3.78
CA TYR A 20 2.47 -0.39 5.19
C TYR A 20 2.64 0.91 5.96
N LYS A 21 1.58 1.40 6.62
CA LYS A 21 1.57 2.73 7.26
C LYS A 21 2.64 2.89 8.34
N ALA A 22 2.86 1.86 9.16
CA ALA A 22 3.75 1.97 10.31
C ALA A 22 5.22 2.17 9.92
N THR A 23 5.64 1.69 8.73
CA THR A 23 7.04 1.81 8.27
C THR A 23 7.20 2.74 7.07
N HIS A 24 6.12 2.99 6.32
CA HIS A 24 6.10 3.85 5.13
C HIS A 24 4.97 4.87 5.26
N PRO A 25 5.13 5.92 6.09
CA PRO A 25 4.13 6.98 6.23
C PRO A 25 4.03 7.86 4.97
N HIS A 26 5.01 7.77 4.07
CA HIS A 26 5.02 8.44 2.78
C HIS A 26 5.63 7.52 1.70
N CYS A 27 5.24 7.74 0.45
CA CYS A 27 5.81 7.01 -0.68
C CYS A 27 7.17 7.62 -1.05
N ARG A 28 8.23 6.81 -1.07
CA ARG A 28 9.58 7.26 -1.48
C ARG A 28 9.67 7.64 -2.96
N LYS A 29 8.72 7.23 -3.80
CA LYS A 29 8.71 7.50 -5.25
C LYS A 29 8.01 8.82 -5.59
N CYS A 30 6.78 9.01 -5.09
CA CYS A 30 5.96 10.17 -5.45
C CYS A 30 5.80 11.19 -4.32
N GLY A 31 6.35 10.92 -3.12
CA GLY A 31 6.32 11.82 -1.97
C GLY A 31 4.96 11.96 -1.27
N THR A 32 3.92 11.26 -1.73
CA THR A 32 2.58 11.38 -1.15
C THR A 32 2.51 10.75 0.25
N LEU A 33 1.75 11.36 1.15
CA LEU A 33 1.57 10.92 2.54
C LEU A 33 0.40 9.94 2.66
N HIS A 34 0.48 9.01 3.61
CA HIS A 34 -0.58 8.02 3.84
C HIS A 34 -1.88 8.64 4.36
N GLU A 35 -1.81 9.82 4.96
CA GLU A 35 -2.97 10.56 5.49
C GLU A 35 -3.83 11.15 4.38
N ASP A 36 -3.21 11.47 3.24
CA ASP A 36 -3.87 12.03 2.06
C ASP A 36 -4.45 10.95 1.14
N GLN A 37 -4.31 9.67 1.50
CA GLN A 37 -4.55 8.54 0.62
C GLN A 37 -5.47 7.50 1.28
N PRO A 38 -6.24 6.74 0.48
CA PRO A 38 -7.19 5.78 1.02
C PRO A 38 -6.48 4.56 1.62
N ASN A 39 -7.19 3.89 2.54
CA ASN A 39 -6.79 2.57 3.03
C ASN A 39 -6.83 1.55 1.88
N SER A 40 -5.84 0.67 1.79
CA SER A 40 -5.81 -0.37 0.76
C SER A 40 -6.93 -1.40 0.98
N ARG A 41 -7.40 -1.99 -0.12
CA ARG A 41 -8.35 -3.11 -0.08
C ARG A 41 -7.64 -4.36 0.44
N LEU A 42 -8.28 -5.08 1.35
CA LEU A 42 -7.71 -6.25 2.00
C LEU A 42 -7.38 -7.37 1.00
N SER A 43 -8.16 -7.52 -0.06
CA SER A 43 -7.90 -8.47 -1.16
C SER A 43 -6.60 -8.18 -1.91
N GLU A 44 -6.29 -6.91 -2.16
CA GLU A 44 -5.08 -6.48 -2.87
C GLU A 44 -3.85 -6.64 -1.96
N VAL A 45 -3.97 -6.26 -0.69
CA VAL A 45 -2.92 -6.47 0.32
C VAL A 45 -2.55 -7.94 0.44
N LEU A 46 -3.55 -8.83 0.56
CA LEU A 46 -3.29 -10.27 0.61
C LEU A 46 -2.63 -10.80 -0.66
N THR A 47 -2.93 -10.21 -1.82
CA THR A 47 -2.32 -10.59 -3.09
C THR A 47 -0.85 -10.15 -3.13
N VAL A 48 -0.54 -8.94 -2.67
CA VAL A 48 0.84 -8.42 -2.61
C VAL A 48 1.68 -9.19 -1.60
N LEU A 49 1.16 -9.48 -0.41
CA LEU A 49 1.87 -10.24 0.63
C LEU A 49 2.13 -11.70 0.25
N LYS A 50 1.31 -12.28 -0.63
CA LYS A 50 1.51 -13.63 -1.16
C LYS A 50 2.55 -13.71 -2.27
N LYS A 51 2.95 -12.58 -2.86
CA LYS A 51 4.03 -12.59 -3.85
C LYS A 51 5.34 -12.83 -3.08
N PRO A 52 6.15 -13.84 -3.45
CA PRO A 52 7.48 -13.95 -2.88
C PRO A 52 8.20 -12.63 -3.14
N PHE A 53 8.79 -12.05 -2.10
CA PHE A 53 9.70 -10.92 -2.21
C PHE A 53 10.85 -11.33 -3.13
N VAL A 54 10.69 -11.13 -4.44
CA VAL A 54 11.80 -11.16 -5.38
C VAL A 54 12.31 -9.73 -5.38
N GLU A 55 13.34 -9.49 -4.56
CA GLU A 55 14.13 -8.27 -4.60
C GLU A 55 14.74 -8.13 -6.00
N THR A 56 14.46 -7.00 -6.66
CA THR A 56 15.17 -6.48 -7.84
C THR A 56 15.59 -5.07 -7.57
#